data_AF-M7RDR2-F1
#
_entry.id   AF-M7RDR2-F1
#
_cell.length_a   1.000
_cell.length_b   1.000
_cell.length_c   1.000
_cell.angle_alpha   90.00
_cell.angle_beta   90.00
_cell.angle_gamma   90.00
#
_symmetry.space_group_name_H-M   'P 1'
#
loop_
_entity.id
_entity.type
_entity.pdbx_description
1 polymer ?
#
loop_
_entity_poly.entity_id
_entity_poly.type
_entity_poly.pdbx_seq_one_letter_code
_entity_poly.pdbx_strand_id
1 'polypeptide(L)'
;MIKYRLSEEPRAFTYQVDGEKKSVLLRQVIAVTDFNDVKAGTSGGWVDADNVLSQQGDCWIYDENAMAFAGTEITGNARITQPCTLYNNVRIGDNVWIDRADISDGARISDNVTIQSSSVRGECAIYGDARVLNQSEILAVQGLTHEHAQILQIYDRATVNHSRIVHQVQLYGDATITHAFIEHRAEVFDFALIEGNKDNNVWICDCAKVYDHARVIAGTEEDAIPTLRYSSQVAEHALIEGNCVLKHHVLVGGHAEVRGGPILLDDRVLIEGQACIQGEILIEHQVEISGRAAVIAFDGNTIHLRGPKVINGEDRITRTPLVGSL
;
A
#
# COMPACT_ATOMS: atom_id res chain seq x y z
N MET A 1 -23.03 -8.52 -32.11
CA MET A 1 -22.11 -7.96 -33.12
C MET A 1 -20.70 -8.36 -32.71
N ILE A 2 -19.82 -8.70 -33.65
CA ILE A 2 -18.43 -9.07 -33.33
C ILE A 2 -17.64 -7.77 -33.15
N LYS A 3 -16.91 -7.62 -32.04
CA LYS A 3 -16.12 -6.41 -31.71
C LYS A 3 -14.76 -6.43 -32.39
N TYR A 4 -14.08 -7.58 -32.37
CA TYR A 4 -12.74 -7.75 -32.95
C TYR A 4 -12.53 -9.17 -33.49
N ARG A 5 -11.45 -9.35 -34.27
CA ARG A 5 -10.91 -10.64 -34.73
C ARG A 5 -9.45 -10.78 -34.32
N LEU A 6 -8.94 -12.01 -34.32
CA LEU A 6 -7.52 -12.29 -34.09
C LEU A 6 -6.74 -12.32 -35.42
N SER A 7 -5.44 -11.98 -35.39
CA SER A 7 -4.51 -12.16 -36.52
C SER A 7 -4.41 -13.65 -36.92
N GLU A 8 -4.18 -13.95 -38.20
CA GLU A 8 -4.02 -15.34 -38.65
C GLU A 8 -2.75 -15.96 -38.09
N GLU A 9 -1.63 -15.27 -38.28
CA GLU A 9 -0.32 -15.72 -37.82
C GLU A 9 -0.08 -15.36 -36.35
N PRO A 10 0.37 -16.32 -35.53
CA PRO A 10 0.86 -16.05 -34.18
C PRO A 10 2.27 -15.45 -34.22
N ARG A 11 2.62 -14.70 -33.18
CA ARG A 11 3.97 -14.18 -32.95
C ARG A 11 4.46 -14.58 -31.57
N ALA A 12 5.75 -14.92 -31.47
CA ALA A 12 6.41 -15.16 -30.20
C ALA A 12 6.76 -13.85 -29.50
N PHE A 13 6.35 -13.73 -28.24
CA PHE A 13 6.71 -12.64 -27.34
C PHE A 13 7.53 -13.18 -26.19
N THR A 14 8.43 -12.35 -25.66
CA THR A 14 9.27 -12.70 -24.50
C THR A 14 8.90 -11.85 -23.31
N TYR A 15 8.78 -12.47 -22.15
CA TYR A 15 8.50 -11.83 -20.87
C TYR A 15 9.43 -12.41 -19.79
N GLN A 16 9.60 -11.69 -18.69
CA GLN A 16 10.47 -12.09 -17.59
C GLN A 16 9.64 -12.45 -16.36
N VAL A 17 9.96 -13.58 -15.72
CA VAL A 17 9.39 -13.99 -14.43
C VAL A 17 10.54 -14.43 -13.55
N ASP A 18 10.72 -13.79 -12.40
CA ASP A 18 11.76 -14.15 -11.42
C ASP A 18 13.18 -14.27 -12.04
N GLY A 19 13.48 -13.39 -13.00
CA GLY A 19 14.76 -13.37 -13.72
C GLY A 19 14.88 -14.37 -14.89
N GLU A 20 13.89 -15.25 -15.08
CA GLU A 20 13.86 -16.20 -16.18
C GLU A 20 13.15 -15.61 -17.40
N LYS A 21 13.79 -15.74 -18.58
CA LYS A 21 13.18 -15.34 -19.85
C LYS A 21 12.27 -16.45 -20.36
N LYS A 22 10.97 -16.15 -20.43
CA LYS A 22 9.93 -17.05 -20.97
C LYS A 22 9.44 -16.53 -22.32
N SER A 23 8.80 -17.41 -23.09
CA SER A 23 8.21 -17.07 -24.39
C SER A 23 6.79 -17.61 -24.53
N VAL A 24 5.91 -16.83 -25.15
CA VAL A 24 4.51 -17.19 -25.41
C VAL A 24 4.15 -16.85 -26.86
N LEU A 25 3.32 -17.68 -27.48
CA LEU A 25 2.74 -17.42 -28.81
C LEU A 25 1.40 -16.70 -28.64
N LEU A 26 1.28 -15.52 -29.24
CA LEU A 26 0.08 -14.70 -29.14
C LEU A 26 -0.43 -14.31 -30.53
N ARG A 27 -1.70 -13.92 -30.62
CA ARG A 27 -2.36 -13.39 -31.82
C ARG A 27 -2.84 -11.97 -31.53
N GLN A 28 -2.69 -11.09 -32.51
CA GLN A 28 -3.02 -9.68 -32.34
C GLN A 28 -4.53 -9.47 -32.39
N VAL A 29 -5.08 -8.61 -31.53
CA VAL A 29 -6.48 -8.19 -31.61
C VAL A 29 -6.65 -7.08 -32.65
N ILE A 30 -7.66 -7.20 -33.51
CA ILE A 30 -7.91 -6.25 -34.60
C ILE A 30 -9.40 -5.91 -34.60
N ALA A 31 -9.73 -4.63 -34.39
CA ALA A 31 -11.11 -4.15 -34.34
C ALA A 31 -11.82 -4.37 -35.68
N VAL A 32 -13.07 -4.85 -35.65
CA VAL A 32 -13.89 -5.06 -36.86
C VAL A 32 -15.09 -4.13 -36.96
N THR A 33 -15.38 -3.39 -35.89
CA THR A 33 -16.41 -2.36 -35.82
C THR A 33 -15.88 -1.19 -35.00
N ASP A 34 -16.47 -0.01 -35.18
CA ASP A 34 -16.25 1.13 -34.28
C ASP A 34 -16.93 0.83 -32.93
N PHE A 35 -16.24 1.12 -31.83
CA PHE A 35 -16.79 1.10 -30.46
C PHE A 35 -15.96 2.03 -29.57
N ASN A 36 -16.61 2.74 -28.64
CA ASN A 36 -15.99 3.81 -27.83
C ASN A 36 -15.11 4.75 -28.69
N ASP A 37 -13.81 4.81 -28.39
CA ASP A 37 -12.77 5.57 -29.06
C ASP A 37 -11.92 4.72 -30.03
N VAL A 38 -12.26 3.44 -30.22
CA VAL A 38 -11.56 2.51 -31.13
C VAL A 38 -12.26 2.46 -32.48
N LYS A 39 -11.48 2.65 -33.56
CA LYS A 39 -11.97 2.58 -34.94
C LYS A 39 -11.82 1.20 -35.55
N ALA A 40 -12.77 0.82 -36.40
CA ALA A 40 -12.68 -0.42 -37.16
C ALA A 40 -11.38 -0.47 -37.97
N GLY A 41 -10.70 -1.62 -37.94
CA GLY A 41 -9.40 -1.83 -38.58
C GLY A 41 -8.19 -1.48 -37.71
N THR A 42 -8.37 -0.83 -36.56
CA THR A 42 -7.27 -0.58 -35.61
C THR A 42 -6.80 -1.88 -34.97
N SER A 43 -5.49 -2.12 -35.04
CA SER A 43 -4.82 -3.19 -34.29
C SER A 43 -4.57 -2.74 -32.85
N GLY A 44 -4.65 -3.69 -31.92
CA GLY A 44 -4.32 -3.50 -30.52
C GLY A 44 -3.23 -4.45 -30.06
N GLY A 45 -3.29 -4.83 -28.78
CA GLY A 45 -2.36 -5.77 -28.16
C GLY A 45 -2.55 -7.23 -28.60
N TRP A 46 -1.95 -8.14 -27.83
CA TRP A 46 -1.81 -9.54 -28.19
C TRP A 46 -2.39 -10.46 -27.12
N VAL A 47 -3.14 -11.47 -27.55
CA VAL A 47 -3.79 -12.45 -26.68
C VAL A 47 -3.50 -13.89 -27.10
N ASP A 48 -3.51 -14.84 -26.16
CA ASP A 48 -3.32 -16.27 -26.46
C ASP A 48 -4.61 -16.96 -26.90
N ALA A 49 -5.77 -16.45 -26.47
CA ALA A 49 -7.09 -16.97 -26.80
C ALA A 49 -8.14 -15.85 -26.96
N ASP A 50 -9.24 -16.17 -27.61
CA ASP A 50 -10.36 -15.25 -27.86
C ASP A 50 -11.22 -14.97 -26.62
N ASN A 51 -11.07 -15.75 -25.55
CA ASN A 51 -11.74 -15.52 -24.27
C ASN A 51 -11.04 -14.48 -23.39
N VAL A 52 -9.80 -14.07 -23.72
CA VAL A 52 -9.04 -13.11 -22.92
C VAL A 52 -9.64 -11.73 -22.97
N LEU A 53 -10.06 -11.28 -24.15
CA LEU A 53 -10.68 -9.97 -24.34
C LEU A 53 -12.16 -10.18 -24.66
N SER A 54 -13.07 -9.66 -23.84
CA SER A 54 -14.49 -9.87 -24.11
C SER A 54 -14.91 -9.29 -25.45
N GLN A 55 -15.78 -9.99 -26.18
CA GLN A 55 -16.46 -9.47 -27.37
C GLN A 55 -17.57 -8.47 -27.01
N GLN A 56 -17.92 -8.34 -25.72
CA GLN A 56 -18.91 -7.40 -25.18
C GLN A 56 -18.23 -6.25 -24.45
N GLY A 57 -18.98 -5.16 -24.25
CA GLY A 57 -18.49 -3.94 -23.61
C GLY A 57 -17.38 -3.25 -24.39
N ASP A 58 -16.86 -2.16 -23.82
CA ASP A 58 -15.85 -1.31 -24.44
C ASP A 58 -14.41 -1.68 -24.05
N CYS A 59 -14.20 -2.82 -23.37
CA CYS A 59 -12.86 -3.21 -22.96
C CYS A 59 -11.92 -3.41 -24.16
N TRP A 60 -10.68 -2.90 -24.06
CA TRP A 60 -9.72 -2.92 -25.16
C TRP A 60 -8.26 -2.83 -24.69
N ILE A 61 -7.37 -3.46 -25.47
CA ILE A 61 -5.92 -3.40 -25.31
C ILE A 61 -5.34 -2.53 -26.43
N TYR A 62 -4.88 -1.33 -26.08
CA TYR A 62 -4.55 -0.29 -27.06
C TYR A 62 -3.14 -0.42 -27.64
N ASP A 63 -2.15 -0.81 -26.83
CA ASP A 63 -0.75 -0.84 -27.26
C ASP A 63 -0.41 -2.15 -27.99
N GLU A 64 0.27 -2.06 -29.13
CA GLU A 64 0.70 -3.22 -29.92
C GLU A 64 1.80 -4.06 -29.25
N ASN A 65 2.35 -3.63 -28.12
CA ASN A 65 3.30 -4.41 -27.31
C ASN A 65 2.68 -4.95 -26.02
N ALA A 66 1.40 -4.65 -25.74
CA ALA A 66 0.72 -5.22 -24.58
C ALA A 66 0.34 -6.69 -24.82
N MET A 67 0.47 -7.49 -23.76
CA MET A 67 0.28 -8.94 -23.78
C MET A 67 -0.72 -9.34 -22.69
N ALA A 68 -1.74 -10.13 -23.04
CA ALA A 68 -2.66 -10.72 -22.08
C ALA A 68 -2.86 -12.22 -22.37
N PHE A 69 -2.56 -13.09 -21.43
CA PHE A 69 -2.55 -14.55 -21.68
C PHE A 69 -2.72 -15.40 -20.42
N ALA A 70 -2.64 -16.72 -20.55
CA ALA A 70 -2.64 -17.70 -19.46
C ALA A 70 -3.86 -17.57 -18.52
N GLY A 71 -5.06 -17.62 -19.11
CA GLY A 71 -6.33 -17.59 -18.35
C GLY A 71 -6.74 -16.20 -17.87
N THR A 72 -6.06 -15.14 -18.32
CA THR A 72 -6.48 -13.76 -18.08
C THR A 72 -7.83 -13.48 -18.76
N GLU A 73 -8.71 -12.73 -18.09
CA GLU A 73 -10.02 -12.32 -18.61
C GLU A 73 -10.21 -10.81 -18.42
N ILE A 74 -10.48 -10.09 -19.51
CA ILE A 74 -10.66 -8.64 -19.57
C ILE A 74 -12.07 -8.35 -20.11
N THR A 75 -12.90 -7.74 -19.28
CA THR A 75 -14.35 -7.56 -19.50
C THR A 75 -14.78 -6.13 -19.21
N GLY A 76 -16.07 -5.82 -19.38
CA GLY A 76 -16.63 -4.49 -19.13
C GLY A 76 -16.10 -3.45 -20.12
N ASN A 77 -15.68 -2.30 -19.58
CA ASN A 77 -15.13 -1.14 -20.27
C ASN A 77 -13.66 -0.89 -19.91
N ALA A 78 -12.96 -1.92 -19.41
CA ALA A 78 -11.59 -1.81 -18.95
C ALA A 78 -10.62 -1.36 -20.06
N ARG A 79 -9.76 -0.40 -19.75
CA ARG A 79 -8.79 0.18 -20.69
C ARG A 79 -7.38 -0.26 -20.33
N ILE A 80 -6.72 -0.96 -21.26
CA ILE A 80 -5.31 -1.37 -21.11
C ILE A 80 -4.46 -0.53 -22.07
N THR A 81 -3.79 0.48 -21.55
CA THR A 81 -2.97 1.44 -22.32
C THR A 81 -1.49 1.25 -22.06
N GLN A 82 -0.67 1.64 -23.04
CA GLN A 82 0.79 1.46 -23.01
C GLN A 82 1.21 -0.03 -22.91
N PRO A 83 2.51 -0.35 -22.96
CA PRO A 83 2.95 -1.73 -22.82
C PRO A 83 2.63 -2.29 -21.43
N CYS A 84 1.80 -3.33 -21.39
CA CYS A 84 1.38 -4.03 -20.17
C CYS A 84 1.55 -5.55 -20.35
N THR A 85 1.81 -6.28 -19.27
CA THR A 85 1.87 -7.75 -19.27
C THR A 85 0.86 -8.31 -18.27
N LEU A 86 -0.16 -9.01 -18.75
CA LEU A 86 -1.22 -9.59 -17.92
C LEU A 86 -1.26 -11.11 -18.09
N TYR A 87 -1.05 -11.88 -17.02
CA TYR A 87 -0.97 -13.34 -17.16
C TYR A 87 -1.30 -14.12 -15.88
N ASN A 88 -1.62 -15.40 -16.02
CA ASN A 88 -1.96 -16.32 -14.92
C ASN A 88 -3.25 -15.95 -14.17
N ASN A 89 -4.41 -16.17 -14.80
CA ASN A 89 -5.74 -16.06 -14.21
C ASN A 89 -6.11 -14.67 -13.67
N VAL A 90 -5.57 -13.62 -14.26
CA VAL A 90 -5.92 -12.22 -13.93
C VAL A 90 -7.34 -11.92 -14.37
N ARG A 91 -8.11 -11.19 -13.56
CA ARG A 91 -9.46 -10.75 -13.90
C ARG A 91 -9.56 -9.24 -13.85
N ILE A 92 -9.96 -8.63 -14.95
CA ILE A 92 -10.17 -7.20 -15.07
C ILE A 92 -11.56 -6.93 -15.64
N GLY A 93 -12.32 -6.07 -14.98
CA GLY A 93 -13.69 -5.74 -15.37
C GLY A 93 -14.01 -4.25 -15.31
N ASP A 94 -15.31 -3.95 -15.41
CA ASP A 94 -15.89 -2.64 -15.13
C ASP A 94 -15.22 -1.48 -15.86
N ASN A 95 -14.81 -0.41 -15.17
CA ASN A 95 -14.22 0.79 -15.74
C ASN A 95 -12.74 0.95 -15.34
N VAL A 96 -12.07 -0.18 -15.11
CA VAL A 96 -10.66 -0.22 -14.70
C VAL A 96 -9.76 0.38 -15.77
N TRP A 97 -8.75 1.13 -15.36
CA TRP A 97 -7.71 1.65 -16.23
C TRP A 97 -6.32 1.16 -15.81
N ILE A 98 -5.69 0.39 -16.70
CA ILE A 98 -4.32 -0.09 -16.54
C ILE A 98 -3.43 0.64 -17.54
N ASP A 99 -2.40 1.32 -17.05
CA ASP A 99 -1.45 2.09 -17.86
C ASP A 99 -0.01 1.70 -17.53
N ARG A 100 0.69 1.04 -18.46
CA ARG A 100 2.10 0.61 -18.27
C ARG A 100 2.30 -0.20 -16.98
N ALA A 101 1.59 -1.31 -16.82
CA ALA A 101 1.68 -2.12 -15.61
C ALA A 101 1.73 -3.62 -15.91
N ASP A 102 2.36 -4.36 -14.99
CA ASP A 102 2.44 -5.83 -15.04
C ASP A 102 1.55 -6.42 -13.96
N ILE A 103 0.64 -7.32 -14.35
CA ILE A 103 -0.41 -7.87 -13.47
C ILE A 103 -0.42 -9.38 -13.63
N SER A 104 -0.37 -10.10 -12.51
CA SER A 104 -0.20 -11.54 -12.58
C SER A 104 -0.76 -12.32 -11.40
N ASP A 105 -0.84 -13.64 -11.58
CA ASP A 105 -1.02 -14.64 -10.54
C ASP A 105 -2.33 -14.49 -9.74
N GLY A 106 -3.45 -14.37 -10.45
CA GLY A 106 -4.80 -14.41 -9.85
C GLY A 106 -5.35 -13.08 -9.33
N ALA A 107 -4.69 -11.95 -9.62
CA ALA A 107 -5.16 -10.62 -9.26
C ALA A 107 -6.54 -10.31 -9.87
N ARG A 108 -7.44 -9.74 -9.05
CA ARG A 108 -8.79 -9.33 -9.45
C ARG A 108 -8.94 -7.83 -9.31
N ILE A 109 -9.28 -7.15 -10.41
CA ILE A 109 -9.35 -5.69 -10.47
C ILE A 109 -10.69 -5.28 -11.07
N SER A 110 -11.45 -4.45 -10.36
CA SER A 110 -12.84 -4.09 -10.69
C SER A 110 -13.16 -2.63 -10.39
N ASP A 111 -14.41 -2.22 -10.68
CA ASP A 111 -14.93 -0.86 -10.50
C ASP A 111 -14.17 0.22 -11.30
N ASN A 112 -13.66 1.28 -10.67
CA ASN A 112 -12.98 2.42 -11.32
C ASN A 112 -11.48 2.49 -11.00
N VAL A 113 -10.87 1.36 -10.66
CA VAL A 113 -9.47 1.30 -10.23
C VAL A 113 -8.53 1.80 -11.32
N THR A 114 -7.51 2.55 -10.90
CA THR A 114 -6.38 2.94 -11.77
C THR A 114 -5.10 2.27 -11.31
N ILE A 115 -4.42 1.56 -12.21
CA ILE A 115 -3.07 1.04 -11.99
C ILE A 115 -2.14 1.63 -13.04
N GLN A 116 -1.14 2.40 -12.62
CA GLN A 116 -0.24 3.09 -13.52
C GLN A 116 1.23 2.88 -13.16
N SER A 117 2.06 2.52 -14.14
CA SER A 117 3.52 2.38 -13.98
C SER A 117 3.91 1.52 -12.77
N SER A 118 3.19 0.43 -12.51
CA SER A 118 3.26 -0.36 -11.27
C SER A 118 3.14 -1.86 -11.55
N SER A 119 3.35 -2.70 -10.53
CA SER A 119 3.19 -4.15 -10.64
C SER A 119 2.22 -4.70 -9.59
N VAL A 120 1.45 -5.72 -9.99
CA VAL A 120 0.55 -6.46 -9.11
C VAL A 120 0.74 -7.96 -9.33
N ARG A 121 1.03 -8.69 -8.26
CA ARG A 121 1.28 -10.12 -8.30
C ARG A 121 0.62 -10.83 -7.13
N GLY A 122 -0.02 -11.96 -7.42
CA GLY A 122 -0.63 -12.84 -6.44
C GLY A 122 -2.13 -12.61 -6.27
N GLU A 123 -2.79 -13.54 -5.57
CA GLU A 123 -4.24 -13.50 -5.39
C GLU A 123 -4.63 -12.35 -4.43
N CYS A 124 -5.10 -11.25 -5.03
CA CYS A 124 -5.57 -10.05 -4.36
C CYS A 124 -6.81 -9.48 -5.04
N ALA A 125 -7.49 -8.56 -4.34
CA ALA A 125 -8.61 -7.81 -4.88
C ALA A 125 -8.35 -6.30 -4.78
N ILE A 126 -8.38 -5.62 -5.92
CA ILE A 126 -8.27 -4.15 -5.99
C ILE A 126 -9.57 -3.64 -6.62
N TYR A 127 -10.35 -2.85 -5.89
CA TYR A 127 -11.70 -2.45 -6.31
C TYR A 127 -12.07 -1.05 -5.80
N GLY A 128 -13.29 -0.58 -6.02
CA GLY A 128 -13.69 0.81 -5.75
C GLY A 128 -13.04 1.82 -6.70
N ASP A 129 -12.55 2.92 -6.14
CA ASP A 129 -11.88 4.02 -6.83
C ASP A 129 -10.37 4.07 -6.47
N ALA A 130 -9.80 2.93 -6.05
CA ALA A 130 -8.42 2.85 -5.61
C ALA A 130 -7.42 3.17 -6.72
N ARG A 131 -6.28 3.75 -6.34
CA ARG A 131 -5.23 4.20 -7.27
C ARG A 131 -3.88 3.64 -6.85
N VAL A 132 -3.27 2.83 -7.71
CA VAL A 132 -1.92 2.26 -7.52
C VAL A 132 -0.99 2.82 -8.58
N LEU A 133 -0.07 3.70 -8.18
CA LEU A 133 0.64 4.59 -9.09
C LEU A 133 2.15 4.57 -8.85
N ASN A 134 2.90 5.03 -9.86
CA ASN A 134 4.31 5.44 -9.76
C ASN A 134 5.22 4.41 -9.09
N GLN A 135 5.57 3.34 -9.78
CA GLN A 135 6.53 2.34 -9.30
C GLN A 135 6.08 1.63 -8.02
N SER A 136 4.76 1.53 -7.79
CA SER A 136 4.24 0.72 -6.69
C SER A 136 4.35 -0.77 -7.01
N GLU A 137 4.61 -1.57 -5.99
CA GLU A 137 4.71 -3.03 -6.07
C GLU A 137 3.69 -3.65 -5.11
N ILE A 138 2.69 -4.33 -5.66
CA ILE A 138 1.70 -5.08 -4.88
C ILE A 138 2.04 -6.57 -5.01
N LEU A 139 2.40 -7.20 -3.90
CA LEU A 139 2.82 -8.60 -3.85
C LEU A 139 2.01 -9.37 -2.80
N ALA A 140 0.89 -9.94 -3.24
CA ALA A 140 0.04 -10.76 -2.39
C ALA A 140 0.62 -12.17 -2.25
N VAL A 141 1.03 -12.52 -1.04
CA VAL A 141 1.54 -13.85 -0.70
C VAL A 141 0.83 -14.33 0.55
N GLN A 142 0.03 -15.37 0.40
CA GLN A 142 -0.67 -16.02 1.51
C GLN A 142 0.22 -17.06 2.20
N GLY A 143 -0.19 -17.49 3.39
CA GLY A 143 0.46 -18.61 4.11
C GLY A 143 1.64 -18.21 5.01
N LEU A 144 2.00 -16.92 5.06
CA LEU A 144 2.97 -16.37 6.00
C LEU A 144 2.31 -15.81 7.28
N THR A 145 0.99 -15.94 7.40
CA THR A 145 0.16 -15.38 8.48
C THR A 145 -0.83 -16.42 9.00
N HIS A 146 -1.42 -16.19 10.17
CA HIS A 146 -2.36 -17.12 10.79
C HIS A 146 -3.70 -17.23 10.06
N GLU A 147 -4.13 -16.19 9.35
CA GLU A 147 -5.46 -16.09 8.75
C GLU A 147 -5.41 -16.42 7.26
N HIS A 148 -5.64 -17.68 6.94
CA HIS A 148 -5.38 -18.23 5.60
C HIS A 148 -6.38 -17.76 4.54
N ALA A 149 -7.55 -17.23 4.94
CA ALA A 149 -8.60 -16.81 4.02
C ALA A 149 -8.50 -15.33 3.61
N GLN A 150 -7.76 -14.51 4.36
CA GLN A 150 -7.61 -13.10 4.02
C GLN A 150 -6.71 -12.98 2.78
N ILE A 151 -7.21 -12.29 1.75
CA ILE A 151 -6.42 -11.83 0.62
C ILE A 151 -5.99 -10.38 0.85
N LEU A 152 -4.94 -9.93 0.18
CA LEU A 152 -4.60 -8.51 0.11
C LEU A 152 -5.74 -7.76 -0.57
N GLN A 153 -6.18 -6.65 0.03
CA GLN A 153 -7.23 -5.80 -0.54
C GLN A 153 -6.83 -4.33 -0.56
N ILE A 154 -7.11 -3.66 -1.67
CA ILE A 154 -6.96 -2.21 -1.81
C ILE A 154 -8.26 -1.69 -2.43
N TYR A 155 -9.03 -0.90 -1.69
CA TYR A 155 -10.36 -0.49 -2.13
C TYR A 155 -10.76 0.90 -1.62
N ASP A 156 -12.04 1.26 -1.80
CA ASP A 156 -12.56 2.61 -1.61
C ASP A 156 -11.79 3.65 -2.43
N ARG A 157 -11.23 4.69 -1.80
CA ARG A 157 -10.47 5.78 -2.46
C ARG A 157 -8.99 5.75 -2.10
N ALA A 158 -8.51 4.61 -1.59
CA ALA A 158 -7.12 4.46 -1.17
C ALA A 158 -6.15 4.76 -2.32
N THR A 159 -5.13 5.57 -2.05
CA THR A 159 -4.09 5.94 -3.01
C THR A 159 -2.74 5.42 -2.56
N VAL A 160 -2.10 4.63 -3.41
CA VAL A 160 -0.76 4.05 -3.22
C VAL A 160 0.17 4.63 -4.28
N ASN A 161 1.30 5.21 -3.83
CA ASN A 161 2.24 5.91 -4.69
C ASN A 161 3.69 5.56 -4.29
N HIS A 162 4.46 4.96 -5.20
CA HIS A 162 5.83 4.53 -4.93
C HIS A 162 5.96 3.74 -3.63
N SER A 163 5.07 2.77 -3.43
CA SER A 163 5.02 1.97 -2.20
C SER A 163 4.97 0.48 -2.50
N ARG A 164 5.47 -0.30 -1.55
CA ARG A 164 5.51 -1.76 -1.61
C ARG A 164 4.54 -2.34 -0.60
N ILE A 165 3.51 -3.03 -1.09
CA ILE A 165 2.41 -3.56 -0.29
C ILE A 165 2.41 -5.09 -0.43
N VAL A 166 2.58 -5.80 0.68
CA VAL A 166 2.92 -7.22 0.68
C VAL A 166 2.01 -8.05 1.58
N HIS A 167 1.89 -9.34 1.29
CA HIS A 167 1.16 -10.34 2.09
C HIS A 167 -0.37 -10.16 2.03
N GLN A 168 -1.00 -9.69 3.11
CA GLN A 168 -2.46 -9.62 3.30
C GLN A 168 -2.89 -8.24 3.84
N VAL A 169 -2.14 -7.20 3.50
CA VAL A 169 -2.43 -5.83 3.90
C VAL A 169 -3.81 -5.39 3.39
N GLN A 170 -4.48 -4.55 4.19
CA GLN A 170 -5.76 -3.93 3.82
C GLN A 170 -5.60 -2.41 3.75
N LEU A 171 -5.86 -1.83 2.58
CA LEU A 171 -5.85 -0.39 2.36
C LEU A 171 -7.23 0.07 1.87
N TYR A 172 -7.88 0.98 2.59
CA TYR A 172 -9.24 1.42 2.27
C TYR A 172 -9.55 2.82 2.81
N GLY A 173 -10.81 3.27 2.77
CA GLY A 173 -11.16 4.66 3.07
C GLY A 173 -10.59 5.66 2.07
N ASP A 174 -10.12 6.80 2.58
CA ASP A 174 -9.41 7.88 1.88
C ASP A 174 -7.89 7.84 2.15
N ALA A 175 -7.35 6.69 2.56
CA ALA A 175 -5.97 6.55 2.96
C ALA A 175 -5.00 6.95 1.83
N THR A 176 -3.98 7.73 2.18
CA THR A 176 -2.94 8.18 1.24
C THR A 176 -1.59 7.61 1.68
N ILE A 177 -1.00 6.76 0.83
CA ILE A 177 0.24 6.04 1.11
C ILE A 177 1.28 6.40 0.06
N THR A 178 2.39 6.99 0.49
CA THR A 178 3.51 7.41 -0.38
C THR A 178 4.85 7.01 0.22
N HIS A 179 5.75 6.38 -0.57
CA HIS A 179 7.06 5.90 -0.11
C HIS A 179 6.99 5.05 1.18
N ALA A 180 6.23 3.96 1.13
CA ALA A 180 6.02 3.09 2.28
C ALA A 180 6.24 1.62 1.95
N PHE A 181 6.63 0.87 2.98
CA PHE A 181 6.66 -0.58 3.00
C PHE A 181 5.63 -1.07 4.02
N ILE A 182 4.57 -1.70 3.53
CA ILE A 182 3.45 -2.18 4.35
C ILE A 182 3.31 -3.68 4.13
N GLU A 183 3.33 -4.47 5.21
CA GLU A 183 3.37 -5.94 5.10
C GLU A 183 2.53 -6.68 6.16
N HIS A 184 2.47 -8.00 6.00
CA HIS A 184 1.74 -8.94 6.86
C HIS A 184 0.24 -8.69 6.80
N ARG A 185 -0.37 -8.22 7.89
CA ARG A 185 -1.79 -7.90 8.04
C ARG A 185 -1.98 -6.47 8.56
N ALA A 186 -1.05 -5.59 8.23
CA ALA A 186 -1.20 -4.18 8.54
C ALA A 186 -2.43 -3.60 7.82
N GLU A 187 -3.07 -2.62 8.45
CA GLU A 187 -4.24 -1.94 7.89
C GLU A 187 -4.04 -0.43 7.90
N VAL A 188 -4.34 0.24 6.79
CA VAL A 188 -4.33 1.71 6.70
C VAL A 188 -5.63 2.18 6.07
N PHE A 189 -6.40 2.99 6.80
CA PHE A 189 -7.76 3.36 6.38
C PHE A 189 -8.21 4.72 6.90
N ASP A 190 -9.49 5.05 6.70
CA ASP A 190 -10.07 6.38 6.93
C ASP A 190 -9.28 7.48 6.18
N PHE A 191 -8.86 8.55 6.85
CA PHE A 191 -8.08 9.64 6.28
C PHE A 191 -6.58 9.54 6.62
N ALA A 192 -6.09 8.34 6.94
CA ALA A 192 -4.70 8.12 7.32
C ALA A 192 -3.72 8.59 6.23
N LEU A 193 -2.66 9.27 6.67
CA LEU A 193 -1.57 9.72 5.81
C LEU A 193 -0.28 8.99 6.18
N ILE A 194 0.27 8.25 5.22
CA ILE A 194 1.58 7.62 5.30
C ILE A 194 2.49 8.31 4.28
N GLU A 195 3.49 9.02 4.77
CA GLU A 195 4.34 9.87 3.93
C GLU A 195 5.82 9.62 4.21
N GLY A 196 6.42 8.75 3.40
CA GLY A 196 7.86 8.67 3.27
C GLY A 196 8.40 9.70 2.27
N ASN A 197 9.71 9.68 2.09
CA ASN A 197 10.42 10.52 1.15
C ASN A 197 11.49 9.71 0.39
N LYS A 198 12.29 10.40 -0.43
CA LYS A 198 13.35 9.77 -1.24
C LYS A 198 14.46 9.11 -0.41
N ASP A 199 14.64 9.52 0.84
CA ASP A 199 15.73 9.10 1.72
C ASP A 199 15.21 8.04 2.72
N ASN A 200 14.01 8.22 3.25
CA ASN A 200 13.40 7.35 4.24
C ASN A 200 11.98 6.94 3.84
N ASN A 201 11.73 5.63 3.83
CA ASN A 201 10.37 5.09 3.73
C ASN A 201 9.65 5.15 5.09
N VAL A 202 8.36 4.80 5.09
CA VAL A 202 7.61 4.43 6.32
C VAL A 202 7.39 2.93 6.36
N TRP A 203 7.59 2.29 7.52
CA TRP A 203 7.42 0.84 7.70
C TRP A 203 6.22 0.53 8.59
N ILE A 204 5.27 -0.26 8.09
CA ILE A 204 4.09 -0.70 8.84
C ILE A 204 3.97 -2.22 8.69
N CYS A 205 4.20 -2.93 9.78
CA CYS A 205 4.38 -4.37 9.78
C CYS A 205 3.34 -5.08 10.66
N ASP A 206 3.32 -6.41 10.55
CA ASP A 206 2.60 -7.33 11.43
C ASP A 206 1.08 -7.15 11.41
N CYS A 207 0.49 -6.58 12.47
CA CYS A 207 -0.94 -6.30 12.61
C CYS A 207 -1.15 -4.83 13.00
N ALA A 208 -0.17 -3.97 12.70
CA ALA A 208 -0.24 -2.57 13.04
C ALA A 208 -1.32 -1.86 12.22
N LYS A 209 -1.93 -0.82 12.79
CA LYS A 209 -3.01 -0.08 12.13
C LYS A 209 -2.78 1.43 12.17
N VAL A 210 -3.10 2.11 11.07
CA VAL A 210 -3.12 3.57 11.00
C VAL A 210 -4.46 4.02 10.43
N TYR A 211 -5.21 4.83 11.17
CA TYR A 211 -6.59 5.18 10.82
C TYR A 211 -7.04 6.53 11.37
N ASP A 212 -8.33 6.86 11.23
CA ASP A 212 -8.90 8.18 11.43
C ASP A 212 -8.14 9.26 10.62
N HIS A 213 -7.59 10.29 11.26
CA HIS A 213 -6.79 11.36 10.67
C HIS A 213 -5.30 11.25 11.06
N ALA A 214 -4.85 10.06 11.45
CA ALA A 214 -3.47 9.82 11.86
C ALA A 214 -2.49 10.12 10.73
N ARG A 215 -1.32 10.65 11.11
CA ARG A 215 -0.22 10.94 10.18
C ARG A 215 1.05 10.25 10.64
N VAL A 216 1.67 9.48 9.75
CA VAL A 216 2.96 8.83 9.97
C VAL A 216 3.91 9.28 8.87
N ILE A 217 4.88 10.11 9.25
CA ILE A 217 5.71 10.88 8.31
C ILE A 217 7.18 10.58 8.56
N ALA A 218 7.92 10.22 7.51
CA ALA A 218 9.35 9.99 7.65
C ALA A 218 10.13 11.29 7.84
N GLY A 219 11.17 11.24 8.66
CA GLY A 219 12.07 12.37 8.85
C GLY A 219 13.05 12.52 7.68
N THR A 220 13.83 13.60 7.72
CA THR A 220 14.89 13.87 6.73
C THR A 220 16.29 13.45 7.19
N GLU A 221 16.43 13.05 8.45
CA GLU A 221 17.69 12.55 9.01
C GLU A 221 18.00 11.14 8.49
N GLU A 222 19.24 10.68 8.64
CA GLU A 222 19.63 9.31 8.27
C GLU A 222 18.83 8.28 9.08
N ASP A 223 18.26 7.28 8.40
CA ASP A 223 17.42 6.23 8.97
C ASP A 223 16.23 6.76 9.82
N ALA A 224 15.70 7.93 9.48
CA ALA A 224 14.51 8.50 10.12
C ALA A 224 13.21 7.86 9.62
N ILE A 225 13.16 6.52 9.73
CA ILE A 225 12.11 5.63 9.24
C ILE A 225 11.11 5.36 10.38
N PRO A 226 9.89 5.91 10.33
CA PRO A 226 8.84 5.56 11.28
C PRO A 226 8.48 4.09 11.07
N THR A 227 8.55 3.32 12.15
CA THR A 227 8.39 1.86 12.12
C THR A 227 7.32 1.43 13.10
N LEU A 228 6.16 1.01 12.59
CA LEU A 228 5.07 0.45 13.37
C LEU A 228 5.12 -1.08 13.29
N ARG A 229 5.20 -1.74 14.45
CA ARG A 229 5.31 -3.20 14.56
C ARG A 229 4.22 -3.82 15.42
N TYR A 230 4.12 -5.13 15.35
CA TYR A 230 3.24 -5.97 16.14
C TYR A 230 1.78 -5.53 16.06
N SER A 231 1.20 -5.10 17.17
CA SER A 231 -0.19 -4.66 17.31
C SER A 231 -0.28 -3.16 17.59
N SER A 232 0.78 -2.40 17.31
CA SER A 232 0.79 -0.95 17.53
C SER A 232 -0.19 -0.22 16.61
N GLN A 233 -0.76 0.86 17.11
CA GLN A 233 -1.77 1.63 16.39
C GLN A 233 -1.53 3.13 16.52
N VAL A 234 -1.81 3.85 15.44
CA VAL A 234 -1.84 5.32 15.41
C VAL A 234 -3.22 5.73 14.89
N ALA A 235 -3.93 6.55 15.66
CA ALA A 235 -5.35 6.82 15.46
C ALA A 235 -5.68 8.30 15.70
N GLU A 236 -6.96 8.64 15.58
CA GLU A 236 -7.53 9.97 15.81
C GLU A 236 -6.79 11.06 15.02
N HIS A 237 -6.18 12.05 15.69
CA HIS A 237 -5.41 13.12 15.07
C HIS A 237 -3.91 13.03 15.39
N ALA A 238 -3.44 11.85 15.80
CA ALA A 238 -2.06 11.65 16.21
C ALA A 238 -1.08 11.87 15.05
N LEU A 239 0.11 12.35 15.41
CA LEU A 239 1.22 12.52 14.47
C LEU A 239 2.46 11.80 15.00
N ILE A 240 3.00 10.92 14.16
CA ILE A 240 4.32 10.30 14.33
C ILE A 240 5.24 10.84 13.22
N GLU A 241 6.38 11.40 13.59
CA GLU A 241 7.37 11.93 12.65
C GLU A 241 8.80 11.53 13.02
N GLY A 242 9.60 11.10 12.04
CA GLY A 242 11.03 10.85 12.23
C GLY A 242 11.36 9.42 12.68
N ASN A 243 12.48 9.25 13.37
CA ASN A 243 12.98 7.94 13.79
C ASN A 243 12.21 7.44 15.03
N CYS A 244 11.02 6.90 14.79
CA CYS A 244 10.11 6.40 15.82
C CYS A 244 9.82 4.92 15.60
N VAL A 245 9.99 4.10 16.64
CA VAL A 245 9.66 2.66 16.62
C VAL A 245 8.57 2.36 17.65
N LEU A 246 7.42 1.90 17.16
CA LEU A 246 6.28 1.48 17.99
C LEU A 246 6.21 -0.05 17.99
N LYS A 247 6.23 -0.67 19.18
CA LYS A 247 6.25 -2.12 19.34
C LYS A 247 4.96 -2.68 19.98
N HIS A 248 5.06 -3.43 21.07
CA HIS A 248 3.96 -4.26 21.56
C HIS A 248 2.92 -3.43 22.32
N HIS A 249 1.66 -3.51 21.89
CA HIS A 249 0.52 -2.87 22.56
C HIS A 249 0.72 -1.35 22.75
N VAL A 250 1.25 -0.68 21.74
CA VAL A 250 1.36 0.78 21.74
C VAL A 250 0.17 1.39 21.03
N LEU A 251 -0.48 2.38 21.64
CA LEU A 251 -1.51 3.20 21.01
C LEU A 251 -1.12 4.68 21.12
N VAL A 252 -1.06 5.36 19.99
CA VAL A 252 -0.93 6.81 19.92
C VAL A 252 -2.18 7.39 19.28
N GLY A 253 -2.93 8.18 20.07
CA GLY A 253 -4.18 8.82 19.67
C GLY A 253 -4.24 10.28 20.10
N GLY A 254 -5.45 10.81 20.21
CA GLY A 254 -5.75 12.19 20.50
C GLY A 254 -5.22 13.13 19.42
N HIS A 255 -4.73 14.28 19.86
CA HIS A 255 -3.89 15.21 19.12
C HIS A 255 -2.42 15.08 19.56
N ALA A 256 -2.00 13.87 19.96
CA ALA A 256 -0.64 13.67 20.41
C ALA A 256 0.36 13.82 19.25
N GLU A 257 1.53 14.37 19.57
CA GLU A 257 2.64 14.51 18.63
C GLU A 257 3.88 13.79 19.17
N VAL A 258 4.42 12.87 18.38
CA VAL A 258 5.66 12.14 18.66
C VAL A 258 6.62 12.43 17.51
N ARG A 259 7.70 13.16 17.79
CA ARG A 259 8.61 13.64 16.74
C ARG A 259 10.09 13.58 17.12
N GLY A 260 10.95 13.55 16.12
CA GLY A 260 12.41 13.54 16.30
C GLY A 260 12.94 12.12 16.29
N GLY A 261 13.82 11.80 17.24
CA GLY A 261 14.36 10.46 17.36
C GLY A 261 15.79 10.41 17.89
N PRO A 262 16.27 9.21 18.23
CA PRO A 262 15.53 7.95 18.17
C PRO A 262 14.49 7.81 19.30
N ILE A 263 13.25 7.44 18.94
CA ILE A 263 12.14 7.18 19.87
C ILE A 263 11.76 5.71 19.83
N LEU A 264 11.63 5.08 20.99
CA LEU A 264 11.14 3.71 21.13
C LEU A 264 9.98 3.65 22.13
N LEU A 265 8.86 3.11 21.68
CA LEU A 265 7.66 2.84 22.47
C LEU A 265 7.40 1.33 22.54
N ASP A 266 7.34 0.74 23.73
CA ASP A 266 7.12 -0.72 23.88
C ASP A 266 6.39 -1.12 25.17
N ASP A 267 5.74 -2.28 25.13
CA ASP A 267 5.02 -2.91 26.25
C ASP A 267 3.95 -2.03 26.92
N ARG A 268 2.77 -1.92 26.28
CA ARG A 268 1.57 -1.26 26.82
C ARG A 268 1.78 0.23 27.09
N VAL A 269 2.08 0.99 26.04
CA VAL A 269 2.21 2.44 26.10
C VAL A 269 0.99 3.10 25.46
N LEU A 270 0.38 4.05 26.17
CA LEU A 270 -0.73 4.87 25.68
C LEU A 270 -0.29 6.33 25.66
N ILE A 271 -0.39 6.97 24.50
CA ILE A 271 -0.13 8.40 24.35
C ILE A 271 -1.37 9.02 23.70
N GLU A 272 -2.00 9.97 24.38
CA GLU A 272 -3.26 10.58 23.94
C GLU A 272 -3.39 12.05 24.40
N GLY A 273 -4.55 12.67 24.19
CA GLY A 273 -4.77 14.08 24.54
C GLY A 273 -4.00 15.03 23.63
N GLN A 274 -3.28 15.99 24.21
CA GLN A 274 -2.38 16.93 23.52
C GLN A 274 -0.92 16.68 23.95
N ALA A 275 -0.59 15.42 24.26
CA ALA A 275 0.75 15.04 24.69
C ALA A 275 1.79 15.33 23.59
N CYS A 276 2.93 15.90 23.98
CA CYS A 276 4.03 16.21 23.08
C CYS A 276 5.29 15.46 23.51
N ILE A 277 5.82 14.62 22.63
CA ILE A 277 7.00 13.79 22.86
C ILE A 277 8.02 14.13 21.77
N GLN A 278 9.18 14.64 22.18
CA GLN A 278 10.18 15.11 21.23
C GLN A 278 11.62 14.78 21.64
N GLY A 279 12.42 14.27 20.71
CA GLY A 279 13.86 14.00 20.88
C GLY A 279 14.16 12.52 21.15
N GLU A 280 15.32 12.21 21.73
CA GLU A 280 15.72 10.83 22.02
C GLU A 280 15.04 10.28 23.28
N ILE A 281 14.02 9.42 23.11
CA ILE A 281 13.13 8.99 24.20
C ILE A 281 12.82 7.50 24.13
N LEU A 282 13.07 6.78 25.23
CA LEU A 282 12.61 5.41 25.47
C LEU A 282 11.41 5.44 26.43
N ILE A 283 10.25 4.94 25.98
CA ILE A 283 9.06 4.78 26.81
C ILE A 283 8.65 3.31 26.80
N GLU A 284 8.65 2.69 27.97
CA GLU A 284 8.34 1.27 28.08
C GLU A 284 7.58 0.88 29.34
N HIS A 285 6.86 -0.25 29.25
CA HIS A 285 6.25 -0.94 30.38
C HIS A 285 5.16 -0.14 31.10
N GLN A 286 3.93 -0.12 30.57
CA GLN A 286 2.74 0.46 31.22
C GLN A 286 2.84 1.97 31.52
N VAL A 287 3.16 2.76 30.49
CA VAL A 287 3.19 4.23 30.60
C VAL A 287 1.99 4.83 29.88
N GLU A 288 1.27 5.71 30.56
CA GLU A 288 0.21 6.53 30.00
C GLU A 288 0.65 8.00 29.99
N ILE A 289 0.60 8.64 28.83
CA ILE A 289 0.87 10.06 28.65
C ILE A 289 -0.35 10.73 28.03
N SER A 290 -0.98 11.62 28.78
CA SER A 290 -2.24 12.28 28.37
C SER A 290 -2.27 13.75 28.76
N GLY A 291 -3.39 14.44 28.53
CA GLY A 291 -3.52 15.88 28.85
C GLY A 291 -2.63 16.76 27.97
N ARG A 292 -1.99 17.79 28.54
CA ARG A 292 -1.04 18.70 27.86
C ARG A 292 0.40 18.44 28.32
N ALA A 293 0.69 17.19 28.71
CA ALA A 293 2.02 16.82 29.16
C ALA A 293 3.06 16.93 28.02
N ALA A 294 4.28 17.33 28.37
CA ALA A 294 5.38 17.45 27.44
C ALA A 294 6.60 16.67 27.94
N VAL A 295 7.10 15.75 27.11
CA VAL A 295 8.33 14.99 27.34
C VAL A 295 9.33 15.37 26.25
N ILE A 296 10.33 16.18 26.60
CA ILE A 296 11.23 16.79 25.62
C ILE A 296 12.67 16.50 26.01
N ALA A 297 13.35 15.70 25.19
CA ALA A 297 14.78 15.47 25.26
C ALA A 297 15.50 16.48 24.35
N PHE A 298 16.30 17.37 24.93
CA PHE A 298 17.13 18.31 24.17
C PHE A 298 18.40 17.62 23.64
N ASP A 299 19.03 18.20 22.62
CA ASP A 299 20.20 17.65 21.94
C ASP A 299 21.27 17.09 22.91
N GLY A 300 21.62 15.82 22.70
CA GLY A 300 22.58 15.10 23.53
C GLY A 300 22.04 14.63 24.88
N ASN A 301 20.73 14.70 25.12
CA ASN A 301 20.07 14.10 26.28
C ASN A 301 19.13 12.98 25.82
N THR A 302 19.05 11.94 26.66
CA THR A 302 18.13 10.81 26.49
C THR A 302 17.16 10.80 27.67
N ILE A 303 15.87 10.59 27.42
CA ILE A 303 14.87 10.38 28.47
C ILE A 303 14.41 8.92 28.43
N HIS A 304 14.44 8.26 29.59
CA HIS A 304 13.87 6.94 29.79
C HIS A 304 12.67 7.03 30.73
N LEU A 305 11.51 6.60 30.26
CA LEU A 305 10.28 6.49 31.03
C LEU A 305 9.90 5.02 31.14
N ARG A 306 10.00 4.49 32.36
CA ARG A 306 9.57 3.13 32.68
C ARG A 306 8.41 3.16 33.65
N GLY A 307 7.35 2.41 33.35
CA GLY A 307 6.16 2.37 34.19
C GLY A 307 6.15 1.23 35.23
N PRO A 308 5.00 0.99 35.86
CA PRO A 308 3.71 1.65 35.62
C PRO A 308 3.73 3.13 36.01
N LYS A 309 3.34 4.02 35.11
CA LYS A 309 3.38 5.48 35.35
C LYS A 309 2.34 6.23 34.51
N VAL A 310 1.71 7.24 35.12
CA VAL A 310 0.83 8.20 34.42
C VAL A 310 1.51 9.56 34.42
N ILE A 311 1.55 10.20 33.25
CA ILE A 311 2.08 11.55 33.03
C ILE A 311 0.93 12.34 32.37
N ASN A 312 0.38 13.34 33.06
CA ASN A 312 -0.82 14.02 32.57
C ASN A 312 -0.85 15.52 32.95
N GLY A 313 -2.01 16.17 32.78
CA GLY A 313 -2.17 17.56 33.17
C GLY A 313 -1.27 18.50 32.36
N GLU A 314 -0.36 19.18 33.04
CA GLU A 314 0.66 20.07 32.43
C GLU A 314 2.09 19.61 32.78
N ASP A 315 2.28 18.31 33.05
CA ASP A 315 3.59 17.75 33.41
C ASP A 315 4.65 18.06 32.35
N ARG A 316 5.84 18.49 32.80
CA ARG A 316 6.98 18.80 31.93
C ARG A 316 8.19 17.97 32.33
N ILE A 317 8.52 16.98 31.50
CA ILE A 317 9.66 16.09 31.70
C ILE A 317 10.74 16.44 30.69
N THR A 318 11.90 16.87 31.19
CA THR A 318 13.07 17.20 30.35
C THR A 318 14.31 16.41 30.73
N ARG A 319 14.14 15.38 31.57
CA ARG A 319 15.19 14.46 32.04
C ARG A 319 14.56 13.16 32.53
N THR A 320 15.31 12.07 32.51
CA THR A 320 14.91 10.79 33.10
C THR A 320 14.51 10.96 34.58
N PRO A 321 13.29 10.58 34.98
CA PRO A 321 12.88 10.58 36.38
C PRO A 321 13.74 9.61 37.21
N LEU A 322 14.32 10.08 38.31
CA LEU A 322 15.14 9.25 39.21
C LEU A 322 14.33 8.55 40.32
N VAL A 323 13.01 8.73 40.34
CA VAL A 323 12.11 8.23 41.38
C VAL A 323 10.94 7.46 40.78
N GLY A 324 10.66 6.29 41.35
CA GLY A 324 9.68 5.32 40.83
C GLY A 324 10.37 4.11 40.19
N SER A 325 9.61 3.33 39.42
CA SER A 325 10.19 2.28 38.58
C SER A 325 11.16 2.91 37.57
N LEU A 326 12.44 2.58 37.71
CA LEU A 326 13.45 2.78 36.66
C LEU A 326 13.44 1.58 35.71
#